data_AF-A0A7S1ZYL1-F1
#
_entry.id   AF-A0A7S1ZYL1-F1
#
_cell.length_a   1.000
_cell.length_b   1.000
_cell.length_c   1.000
_cell.angle_alpha   90.00
_cell.angle_beta   90.00
_cell.angle_gamma   90.00
#
_symmetry.space_group_name_H-M   'P 1'
#
loop_
_entity.id
_entity.type
_entity.pdbx_description
1 polymer ?
#
loop_
_entity_poly.entity_id
_entity_poly.type
_entity_poly.pdbx_seq_one_letter_code
_entity_poly.pdbx_strand_id
1 'polypeptide(L)'
;YINTYFAVFTFYTAMAIEFSGLMHVSYFIQKVVGWLAGKPIKSNEPPKSAVQLAFFWFRVLLSAAVLGFSLAVTLEGLFTGNTTMWDGVPNAVALILFFVLMSVVGLLEGMQIAFFAVARLKKSERGNAPFAMKTCELLFRGDGHNLTGIMIGRQ
;
A
#
# COMPACT_ATOMS: atom_id res chain seq x y z
N TYR A 1 -21.67 -5.61 8.38
CA TYR A 1 -20.40 -6.35 8.55
C TYR A 1 -19.73 -6.13 9.91
N ILE A 2 -20.21 -5.24 10.78
CA ILE A 2 -19.71 -5.11 12.16
C ILE A 2 -20.77 -5.69 13.10
N ASN A 3 -20.72 -6.99 13.39
CA ASN A 3 -21.73 -7.68 14.21
C ASN A 3 -21.13 -8.33 15.47
N THR A 4 -19.91 -7.94 15.86
CA THR A 4 -19.20 -8.51 17.00
C THR A 4 -18.43 -7.40 17.70
N TYR A 5 -18.36 -7.42 19.03
CA TYR A 5 -17.62 -6.43 19.82
C TYR A 5 -16.15 -6.31 19.40
N PHE A 6 -15.52 -7.41 18.98
CA PHE A 6 -14.17 -7.39 18.44
C PHE A 6 -14.06 -6.62 17.11
N ALA A 7 -15.06 -6.74 16.22
CA ALA A 7 -15.12 -5.98 14.98
C ALA A 7 -15.33 -4.48 15.24
N VAL A 8 -16.09 -4.14 16.29
CA VAL A 8 -16.28 -2.74 16.72
C VAL A 8 -14.98 -2.16 17.28
N PHE A 9 -14.28 -2.92 18.13
CA PHE A 9 -12.98 -2.51 18.69
C PHE A 9 -11.96 -2.24 17.58
N THR A 10 -11.77 -3.19 16.68
CA THR A 10 -10.83 -3.05 15.55
C THR A 10 -11.18 -1.86 14.65
N PHE A 11 -12.48 -1.60 14.44
CA PHE A 11 -12.92 -0.41 13.70
C PHE A 11 -12.53 0.89 14.42
N TYR A 12 -12.75 1.00 15.73
CA TYR A 12 -12.33 2.20 16.49
C TYR A 12 -10.81 2.36 16.53
N THR A 13 -10.05 1.28 16.65
CA THR A 13 -8.58 1.32 16.54
C THR A 13 -8.14 1.82 15.16
N ALA A 14 -8.74 1.31 14.09
CA ALA A 14 -8.46 1.77 12.73
C ALA A 14 -8.80 3.27 12.56
N MET A 15 -9.92 3.73 13.11
CA MET A 15 -10.28 5.15 13.11
C MET A 15 -9.29 6.01 13.91
N ALA A 16 -8.79 5.53 15.05
CA ALA A 16 -7.79 6.24 15.84
C ALA A 16 -6.46 6.37 15.08
N ILE A 17 -6.03 5.30 14.41
CA ILE A 17 -4.83 5.32 13.55
C ILE A 17 -5.03 6.29 12.38
N GLU A 18 -6.19 6.27 11.72
CA GLU A 18 -6.54 7.19 10.65
C GLU A 18 -6.53 8.65 11.14
N PHE A 19 -7.07 8.90 12.33
CA PHE A 19 -7.07 10.22 12.95
C PHE A 19 -5.65 10.71 13.25
N SER A 20 -4.78 9.83 13.78
CA SER A 20 -3.39 10.16 14.13
C SER A 20 -2.56 10.68 12.96
N GLY A 21 -2.94 10.34 11.73
CA GLY A 21 -2.30 10.86 10.54
C GLY A 21 -1.09 10.07 10.07
N LEU A 22 -0.69 9.00 10.76
CA LEU A 22 0.52 8.23 10.45
C LEU A 22 0.55 7.68 9.01
N MET A 23 -0.61 7.37 8.43
CA MET A 23 -0.75 6.81 7.08
C MET A 23 -1.05 7.85 5.99
N HIS A 24 -1.06 9.15 6.31
CA HIS A 24 -1.56 10.19 5.40
C HIS A 24 -0.69 10.43 4.15
N VAL A 25 0.59 10.03 4.15
CA VAL A 25 1.44 10.12 2.95
C VAL A 25 0.87 9.33 1.77
N SER A 26 0.11 8.26 2.03
CA SER A 26 -0.55 7.45 1.00
C SER A 26 -1.57 8.27 0.19
N TYR A 27 -2.33 9.16 0.82
CA TYR A 27 -3.26 10.06 0.12
C TYR A 27 -2.55 11.05 -0.80
N PHE A 28 -1.37 11.51 -0.42
CA PHE A 28 -0.56 12.37 -1.28
C PHE A 28 -0.10 11.58 -2.53
N ILE A 29 0.43 10.38 -2.35
CA ILE A 29 0.83 9.50 -3.44
C ILE A 29 -0.37 9.20 -4.35
N GLN A 30 -1.54 8.90 -3.77
CA GLN A 30 -2.77 8.62 -4.51
C GLN A 30 -3.17 9.81 -5.41
N LYS A 31 -3.05 11.05 -4.92
CA LYS A 31 -3.32 12.26 -5.71
C LYS A 31 -2.32 12.44 -6.85
N VAL A 32 -1.03 12.22 -6.58
CA VAL A 32 0.02 12.29 -7.61
C VAL A 32 -0.21 11.24 -8.69
N VAL A 33 -0.49 10.00 -8.32
CA VAL A 33 -0.79 8.91 -9.27
C VAL A 33 -2.06 9.20 -10.06
N GLY A 34 -3.13 9.67 -9.42
CA GLY A 34 -4.37 10.06 -10.11
C GLY A 34 -4.16 11.20 -11.10
N TRP A 35 -3.30 12.17 -10.76
CA TRP A 35 -2.89 13.24 -11.66
C TRP A 35 -2.09 12.70 -12.86
N LEU A 36 -1.08 11.85 -12.62
CA LEU A 36 -0.28 11.20 -13.68
C LEU A 36 -1.13 10.30 -14.59
N ALA A 37 -2.14 9.64 -14.05
CA ALA A 37 -3.05 8.77 -14.79
C ALA A 37 -4.13 9.53 -15.58
N GLY A 38 -4.15 10.88 -15.51
CA GLY A 38 -5.13 11.72 -16.20
C GLY A 38 -6.57 11.57 -15.68
N LYS A 39 -6.76 10.91 -14.55
CA LYS A 39 -8.07 10.69 -13.89
C LYS A 39 -7.98 11.19 -12.45
N PRO A 40 -8.05 12.52 -12.23
CA PRO A 40 -7.99 13.06 -10.88
C PRO A 40 -9.14 12.49 -10.06
N ILE A 41 -8.83 12.06 -8.84
CA ILE A 41 -9.79 11.44 -7.93
C ILE A 41 -10.84 12.49 -7.58
N LYS A 42 -12.06 12.33 -8.10
CA LYS A 42 -13.19 13.21 -7.79
C LYS A 42 -13.57 13.00 -6.32
N SER A 43 -13.15 13.92 -5.47
CA SER A 43 -13.57 13.98 -4.08
C SER A 43 -15.08 14.29 -4.03
N ASN A 44 -15.86 13.41 -3.41
CA ASN A 44 -17.31 13.61 -3.20
C ASN A 44 -17.61 14.43 -1.92
N GLU A 45 -16.57 14.90 -1.24
CA GLU A 45 -16.66 15.71 -0.01
C GLU A 45 -16.75 17.21 -0.32
N PRO A 46 -17.48 17.99 0.50
CA PRO A 46 -17.54 19.44 0.37
C PRO A 46 -16.13 20.07 0.45
N PRO A 47 -15.92 21.25 -0.17
CA PRO A 47 -14.63 21.93 -0.17
C PRO A 47 -14.15 22.13 1.27
N LYS A 48 -12.98 21.56 1.57
CA LYS A 48 -12.37 21.58 2.91
C LYS A 48 -12.13 23.03 3.35
N SER A 49 -12.54 23.36 4.57
CA SER A 49 -12.21 24.66 5.18
C SER A 49 -10.68 24.84 5.26
N ALA A 50 -10.20 26.09 5.23
CA ALA A 50 -8.77 26.41 5.26
C ALA A 50 -8.02 25.72 6.43
N VAL A 51 -8.67 25.61 7.60
CA VAL A 51 -8.14 24.93 8.79
C VAL A 51 -8.02 23.41 8.56
N GLN A 52 -9.00 22.80 7.90
CA GLN A 52 -9.00 21.37 7.59
C GLN A 52 -7.93 21.01 6.55
N LEU A 53 -7.68 21.92 5.59
CA LEU A 53 -6.63 21.75 4.59
C LEU A 53 -5.24 21.86 5.24
N ALA A 54 -5.01 22.84 6.11
CA ALA A 54 -3.76 22.98 6.85
C ALA A 54 -3.49 21.75 7.75
N PHE A 55 -4.51 21.29 8.48
CA PHE A 55 -4.40 20.09 9.32
C PHE A 55 -4.15 18.81 8.50
N PHE A 56 -4.72 18.71 7.29
CA PHE A 56 -4.44 17.62 6.37
C PHE A 56 -2.97 17.62 5.94
N TRP A 57 -2.44 18.75 5.47
CA TRP A 57 -1.05 18.83 5.02
C TRP A 57 -0.03 18.66 6.16
N PHE A 58 -0.34 19.15 7.35
CA PHE A 58 0.48 18.88 8.53
C PHE A 58 0.64 17.38 8.80
N ARG A 59 -0.47 16.62 8.78
CA ARG A 59 -0.43 15.16 8.98
C ARG A 59 0.29 14.43 7.85
N VAL A 60 0.14 14.89 6.61
CA VAL A 60 0.91 14.37 5.46
C VAL A 60 2.41 14.58 5.67
N LEU A 61 2.83 15.77 6.11
CA LEU A 61 4.23 16.08 6.39
C LEU A 61 4.77 15.24 7.55
N LEU A 62 4.03 15.14 8.66
CA LEU A 62 4.38 14.29 9.80
C LEU A 62 4.57 12.82 9.37
N SER A 63 3.63 12.28 8.60
CA SER A 63 3.69 10.92 8.05
C SER A 63 4.92 10.72 7.17
N ALA A 64 5.21 11.67 6.27
CA ALA A 64 6.40 11.63 5.42
C ALA A 64 7.71 11.72 6.23
N ALA A 65 7.74 12.54 7.29
CA ALA A 65 8.89 12.67 8.18
C ALA A 65 9.16 11.38 8.95
N VAL A 66 8.12 10.74 9.50
CA VAL A 66 8.25 9.45 10.21
C VAL A 66 8.72 8.35 9.25
N LEU A 67 8.17 8.28 8.04
CA LEU A 67 8.61 7.33 7.02
C LEU A 67 10.08 7.56 6.63
N GLY A 68 10.46 8.82 6.39
CA GLY A 68 11.83 9.20 6.07
C GLY A 68 12.82 8.87 7.18
N PHE A 69 12.44 9.11 8.44
CA PHE A 69 13.23 8.75 9.61
C PHE A 69 13.39 7.23 9.74
N SER A 70 12.31 6.47 9.60
CA SER A 70 12.36 5.01 9.64
C SER A 70 13.26 4.43 8.53
N LEU A 71 13.19 5.00 7.33
CA LEU A 71 14.07 4.62 6.23
C LEU A 71 15.53 4.96 6.56
N ALA A 72 15.81 6.16 7.08
CA ALA A 72 17.17 6.58 7.44
C ALA A 72 17.80 5.65 8.49
N VAL A 73 17.07 5.31 9.56
CA VAL A 73 17.54 4.35 10.58
C VAL A 73 17.78 2.96 9.99
N THR A 74 16.95 2.53 9.04
CA THR A 74 17.14 1.25 8.35
C THR A 74 18.40 1.26 7.49
N LEU A 75 18.66 2.36 6.78
CA LEU A 75 19.88 2.54 5.98
C LEU A 75 21.13 2.63 6.85
N GLU A 76 21.07 3.35 7.98
CA GLU A 76 22.15 3.38 8.96
C GLU A 76 22.46 1.99 9.50
N GLY A 77 21.43 1.21 9.87
CA GLY A 77 21.58 -0.17 10.31
C GLY A 77 22.23 -1.07 9.24
N LEU A 78 21.87 -0.85 7.97
CA LEU A 78 22.46 -1.55 6.83
C LEU A 78 23.95 -1.23 6.66
N PHE A 79 24.33 0.05 6.75
CA PHE A 79 25.73 0.47 6.60
C PHE A 79 26.62 0.13 7.79
N THR A 80 26.03 0.08 9.00
CA THR A 80 26.74 -0.27 10.24
C THR A 80 26.92 -1.79 10.40
N GLY A 81 26.37 -2.60 9.49
CA GLY A 81 26.50 -4.05 9.54
C GLY A 81 25.68 -4.72 10.65
N ASN A 82 24.74 -3.99 11.28
CA ASN A 82 23.82 -4.54 12.28
C ASN A 82 22.70 -5.40 11.66
N THR A 83 22.78 -5.68 10.36
CA THR A 83 21.81 -6.48 9.61
C THR A 83 22.40 -7.86 9.32
N THR A 84 21.55 -8.89 9.22
CA THR A 84 21.95 -10.29 8.96
C THR A 84 22.41 -10.52 7.51
N MET A 85 23.23 -9.61 6.99
CA MET A 85 23.70 -9.63 5.62
C MET A 85 25.02 -10.39 5.54
N TRP A 86 25.22 -11.12 4.46
CA TRP A 86 26.41 -11.95 4.29
C TRP A 86 27.68 -11.08 4.31
N ASP A 87 28.67 -11.47 5.12
CA ASP A 87 29.97 -10.80 5.36
C ASP A 87 30.85 -10.54 4.11
N GLY A 88 30.37 -10.84 2.91
CA GLY A 88 31.09 -10.69 1.65
C GLY A 88 30.40 -9.78 0.63
N VAL A 89 29.21 -9.23 0.94
CA VAL A 89 28.46 -8.38 0.01
C VAL A 89 28.82 -6.90 0.22
N PRO A 90 29.27 -6.16 -0.81
CA PRO A 90 29.52 -4.74 -0.69
C PRO A 90 28.26 -3.95 -0.27
N ASN A 91 28.43 -2.95 0.60
CA ASN A 91 27.34 -2.10 1.09
C ASN A 91 26.47 -1.47 -0.02
N ALA A 92 27.04 -1.18 -1.19
CA ALA A 92 26.27 -0.66 -2.32
C ALA A 92 25.32 -1.70 -2.93
N VAL A 93 25.75 -2.96 -3.03
CA VAL A 93 24.95 -4.07 -3.56
C VAL A 93 23.81 -4.39 -2.60
N ALA A 94 24.11 -4.39 -1.31
CA ALA A 94 23.12 -4.52 -0.24
C ALA A 94 21.98 -3.49 -0.33
N LEU A 95 22.33 -2.22 -0.53
CA LEU A 95 21.37 -1.13 -0.66
C LEU A 95 20.44 -1.34 -1.86
N ILE A 96 21.02 -1.72 -3.01
CA ILE A 96 20.26 -2.01 -4.23
C ILE A 96 19.32 -3.19 -3.99
N LEU A 97 19.81 -4.28 -3.40
CA LEU A 97 19.00 -5.46 -3.08
C LEU A 97 17.86 -5.11 -2.10
N PHE A 98 18.14 -4.30 -1.08
CA PHE A 98 17.12 -3.83 -0.16
C PHE A 98 15.99 -3.12 -0.89
N PHE A 99 16.28 -2.13 -1.73
CA PHE A 99 15.24 -1.41 -2.49
C PHE A 99 14.50 -2.30 -3.47
N VAL A 100 15.20 -3.22 -4.15
CA VAL A 100 14.56 -4.17 -5.09
C VAL A 100 13.60 -5.10 -4.34
N LEU A 101 14.05 -5.73 -3.25
CA LEU A 101 13.22 -6.64 -2.47
C LEU A 101 12.05 -5.90 -1.82
N MET A 102 12.27 -4.71 -1.26
CA MET A 102 11.20 -3.87 -0.71
C MET A 102 10.18 -3.47 -1.78
N SER A 103 10.62 -3.20 -3.02
CA SER A 103 9.72 -2.91 -4.14
C SER A 103 8.89 -4.13 -4.53
N VAL A 104 9.48 -5.32 -4.54
CA VAL A 104 8.76 -6.58 -4.82
C VAL A 104 7.72 -6.86 -3.74
N VAL A 105 8.09 -6.75 -2.46
CA VAL A 105 7.15 -6.94 -1.34
C VAL A 105 6.00 -5.92 -1.42
N GLY A 106 6.30 -4.64 -1.64
CA GLY A 106 5.29 -3.60 -1.79
C GLY A 106 4.34 -3.87 -2.98
N LEU A 107 4.86 -4.40 -4.09
CA LEU A 107 4.05 -4.80 -5.24
C LEU A 107 3.14 -5.98 -4.91
N LEU A 108 3.64 -7.00 -4.18
CA LEU A 108 2.86 -8.17 -3.77
C LEU A 108 1.70 -7.78 -2.85
N GLU A 109 1.95 -6.95 -1.85
CA GLU A 109 0.92 -6.42 -0.93
C GLU A 109 -0.14 -5.58 -1.68
N GLY A 110 0.30 -4.66 -2.55
CA GLY A 110 -0.59 -3.84 -3.35
C GLY A 110 -1.46 -4.66 -4.32
N MET A 111 -0.89 -5.73 -4.87
CA MET A 111 -1.57 -6.63 -5.79
C MET A 111 -2.70 -7.41 -5.10
N GLN A 112 -2.50 -7.84 -3.84
CA GLN A 112 -3.55 -8.51 -3.07
C GLN A 112 -4.81 -7.64 -2.88
N ILE A 113 -4.62 -6.35 -2.58
CA ILE A 113 -5.72 -5.37 -2.46
C ILE A 113 -6.42 -5.19 -3.81
N ALA A 114 -5.64 -5.06 -4.89
CA ALA A 114 -6.17 -4.93 -6.24
C ALA A 114 -6.99 -6.16 -6.66
N PHE A 115 -6.51 -7.37 -6.35
CA PHE A 115 -7.22 -8.62 -6.62
C PHE A 115 -8.52 -8.73 -5.85
N PHE A 116 -8.57 -8.29 -4.60
CA PHE A 116 -9.82 -8.23 -3.83
C PHE A 116 -10.85 -7.29 -4.49
N ALA A 117 -10.41 -6.13 -5.00
CA ALA A 117 -11.29 -5.21 -5.72
C ALA A 117 -11.79 -5.83 -7.05
N VAL A 118 -10.90 -6.47 -7.82
CA VAL A 118 -11.22 -7.11 -9.10
C VAL A 118 -12.15 -8.32 -8.94
N ALA A 119 -12.08 -9.02 -7.81
CA ALA A 119 -13.01 -10.12 -7.50
C ALA A 119 -14.48 -9.67 -7.44
N ARG A 120 -14.74 -8.38 -7.24
CA ARG A 120 -16.10 -7.82 -7.22
C ARG A 120 -16.59 -7.32 -8.58
N LEU A 121 -15.74 -7.30 -9.61
CA LEU A 121 -16.09 -6.84 -10.96
C LEU A 121 -16.55 -7.99 -11.85
N LYS A 122 -17.60 -7.76 -12.66
CA LYS A 122 -18.03 -8.72 -13.69
C LYS A 122 -16.96 -8.83 -14.78
N LYS A 123 -16.85 -10.00 -15.43
CA LYS A 123 -15.88 -10.24 -16.51
C LYS A 123 -15.98 -9.22 -17.64
N SER A 124 -17.18 -8.71 -17.93
CA SER A 124 -17.44 -7.69 -18.95
C SER A 124 -16.93 -6.29 -18.61
N GLU A 125 -16.61 -6.02 -17.33
CA GLU A 125 -16.12 -4.72 -16.85
C GLU A 125 -14.60 -4.73 -16.60
N ARG A 126 -13.94 -5.86 -16.82
CA ARG A 126 -12.47 -5.98 -16.74
C ARG A 126 -11.88 -5.30 -17.99
N GLY A 127 -10.99 -4.34 -17.78
CA GLY A 127 -10.40 -3.55 -18.88
C GLY A 127 -9.62 -4.40 -19.88
N ASN A 128 -9.27 -3.81 -21.04
CA ASN A 128 -8.67 -4.53 -22.17
C ASN A 128 -7.14 -4.73 -22.08
N ALA A 129 -6.50 -4.43 -20.95
CA ALA A 129 -5.05 -4.54 -20.85
C ALA A 129 -4.60 -6.02 -20.89
N PRO A 130 -3.73 -6.43 -21.83
CA PRO A 130 -3.41 -7.84 -22.07
C PRO A 130 -2.73 -8.50 -20.85
N PHE A 131 -1.88 -7.77 -20.14
CA PHE A 131 -1.24 -8.26 -18.92
C PHE A 131 -2.25 -8.44 -17.79
N ALA A 132 -3.16 -7.48 -17.59
CA ALA A 132 -4.19 -7.56 -16.56
C ALA A 132 -5.18 -8.72 -16.82
N MET A 133 -5.54 -8.95 -18.09
CA MET A 133 -6.43 -10.04 -18.48
C MET A 133 -5.78 -11.40 -18.27
N LYS A 134 -4.51 -11.58 -18.66
CA LYS A 134 -3.76 -12.83 -18.39
C LYS A 134 -3.64 -13.11 -16.90
N THR A 135 -3.35 -12.10 -16.08
CA THR A 135 -3.29 -12.25 -14.62
C THR A 135 -4.66 -12.60 -14.04
N CYS A 136 -5.74 -11.96 -14.49
CA CYS A 136 -7.09 -12.30 -14.07
C CYS A 136 -7.50 -13.71 -14.50
N GLU A 137 -7.14 -14.12 -15.71
CA GLU A 137 -7.41 -15.48 -16.21
C GLU A 137 -6.70 -16.53 -15.35
N LEU A 138 -5.45 -16.28 -14.97
CA LEU A 138 -4.67 -17.18 -14.10
C LEU A 138 -5.21 -17.21 -12.66
N LEU A 139 -5.65 -16.06 -12.15
CA LEU A 139 -6.22 -15.89 -10.81
C LEU A 139 -7.58 -16.58 -10.66
N PHE A 140 -8.41 -16.55 -11.70
CA PHE A 140 -9.74 -17.18 -11.74
C PHE A 140 -9.78 -18.49 -12.54
N ARG A 141 -8.62 -19.12 -12.78
CA ARG A 141 -8.55 -20.41 -13.48
C ARG A 141 -9.08 -21.53 -12.58
N GLY A 142 -9.95 -22.39 -13.11
CA GLY A 142 -10.60 -23.45 -12.33
C GLY A 142 -11.62 -22.89 -11.33
N ASP A 143 -11.71 -23.48 -10.14
CA ASP A 143 -12.63 -23.07 -9.06
C ASP A 143 -12.20 -21.80 -8.29
N GLY A 144 -11.24 -21.03 -8.82
CA GLY A 144 -10.74 -19.80 -8.17
C GLY A 144 -9.78 -20.04 -7.00
N HIS A 145 -9.25 -21.26 -6.86
CA HIS A 145 -8.35 -21.65 -5.77
C HIS A 145 -7.08 -20.77 -5.68
N ASN A 146 -6.60 -20.25 -6.81
CA ASN A 146 -5.41 -19.38 -6.88
C ASN A 146 -5.63 -18.03 -6.19
N LEU A 147 -6.84 -17.46 -6.26
CA LEU A 147 -7.19 -16.23 -5.54
C LEU A 147 -7.14 -16.46 -4.03
N THR A 148 -7.77 -17.53 -3.56
CA THR A 148 -7.79 -17.88 -2.14
C THR A 148 -6.39 -18.24 -1.63
N GLY A 149 -5.58 -18.96 -2.41
CA GLY A 149 -4.19 -19.28 -2.05
C GLY A 149 -3.29 -18.05 -1.90
N ILE A 150 -3.39 -17.08 -2.81
CA ILE A 150 -2.67 -15.80 -2.71
C ILE A 150 -3.16 -14.98 -1.51
N MET A 151 -4.45 -15.06 -1.17
CA MET A 151 -5.03 -14.38 -0.01
C MET A 151 -4.72 -15.07 1.33
N ILE A 152 -4.53 -16.40 1.35
CA ILE A 152 -4.15 -17.17 2.54
C ILE A 152 -2.67 -17.02 2.86
N GLY A 153 -1.80 -16.90 1.84
CA GLY A 153 -0.37 -16.59 2.04
C GLY A 153 -0.11 -15.23 2.72
N ARG A 154 -1.17 -14.47 3.04
CA ARG A 154 -1.19 -13.26 3.86
C ARG A 154 -1.24 -13.53 5.37
N GLN A 155 -1.61 -14.73 5.80
CA GLN A 155 -1.71 -15.12 7.21
C GLN A 155 -0.44 -15.82 7.70
#